data_AF-A0A5N8HEU0-F1
#
_entry.id   AF-A0A5N8HEU0-F1
#
_cell.length_a   1.000
_cell.length_b   1.000
_cell.length_c   1.000
_cell.angle_alpha   90.00
_cell.angle_beta   90.00
_cell.angle_gamma   90.00
#
_symmetry.space_group_name_H-M   'P 1'
#
loop_
_entity.id
_entity.type
_entity.pdbx_description
1 polymer ?
#
loop_
_entity_poly.entity_id
_entity_poly.type
_entity_poly.pdbx_seq_one_letter_code
_entity_poly.pdbx_strand_id
1 'polypeptide(L)'
;MFDFASYHRAATLADAINLLADNPQAKLLAGGTDVLIQLHHHNDRYRHIVDIHNLAELRGITLAEDGSLRIGSATTFTQLIEDP
;
A
#
# COMPACT_ATOMS: atom_id res chain seq x y z
N MET A 1 -3.18 7.85 19.73
CA MET A 1 -3.88 6.71 19.11
C MET A 1 -4.31 7.16 17.72
N PHE A 2 -4.19 6.33 16.68
CA PHE A 2 -4.61 6.71 15.33
C PHE A 2 -6.14 6.74 15.23
N ASP A 3 -6.67 7.77 14.60
CA ASP A 3 -8.11 8.04 14.54
C ASP A 3 -8.74 7.47 13.26
N PHE A 4 -8.83 6.14 13.17
CA PHE A 4 -9.47 5.46 12.05
C PHE A 4 -11.01 5.51 12.17
N ALA A 5 -11.68 5.85 11.08
CA ALA A 5 -13.12 5.67 10.89
C ALA A 5 -13.45 4.30 10.29
N SER A 6 -12.60 3.78 9.39
CA SER A 6 -12.69 2.41 8.89
C SER A 6 -11.31 1.86 8.51
N TYR A 7 -11.15 0.54 8.64
CA TYR A 7 -9.93 -0.16 8.27
C TYR A 7 -10.29 -1.51 7.67
N HIS A 8 -9.84 -1.74 6.43
CA HIS A 8 -9.99 -2.99 5.70
C HIS A 8 -8.61 -3.48 5.33
N ARG A 9 -8.36 -4.78 5.49
CA ARG A 9 -7.10 -5.40 5.05
C ARG A 9 -7.38 -6.28 3.86
N ALA A 10 -6.77 -5.97 2.73
CA ALA A 10 -6.92 -6.77 1.51
C ALA A 10 -6.14 -8.08 1.65
N ALA A 11 -6.75 -9.19 1.25
CA ALA A 11 -6.10 -10.50 1.20
C ALA A 11 -5.46 -10.76 -0.17
N THR A 12 -6.02 -10.18 -1.23
CA THR A 12 -5.52 -10.27 -2.61
C THR A 12 -5.54 -8.91 -3.30
N LEU A 13 -4.90 -8.80 -4.47
CA LEU A 13 -4.98 -7.59 -5.30
C LEU A 13 -6.42 -7.31 -5.77
N ALA A 14 -7.18 -8.35 -6.12
CA ALA A 14 -8.58 -8.21 -6.50
C ALA A 14 -9.42 -7.64 -5.34
N ASP A 15 -9.18 -8.13 -4.11
CA ASP A 15 -9.85 -7.60 -2.92
C ASP A 15 -9.51 -6.13 -2.68
N ALA A 16 -8.24 -5.74 -2.84
CA ALA A 16 -7.84 -4.34 -2.70
C ALA A 16 -8.56 -3.43 -3.70
N ILE A 17 -8.68 -3.87 -4.96
CA ILE A 17 -9.39 -3.14 -6.01
C ILE A 17 -10.87 -3.01 -5.66
N ASN A 18 -11.51 -4.10 -5.25
CA ASN A 18 -12.93 -4.09 -4.85
C ASN A 18 -13.16 -3.18 -3.63
N LEU A 19 -12.31 -3.29 -2.61
CA LEU A 19 -12.39 -2.44 -1.41
C LEU A 19 -12.23 -0.96 -1.74
N LEU A 20 -11.34 -0.59 -2.66
CA LEU A 20 -11.20 0.79 -3.13
C LEU A 20 -12.40 1.27 -3.96
N ALA A 21 -12.97 0.39 -4.80
CA ALA A 21 -14.16 0.72 -5.58
C ALA A 21 -15.37 0.98 -4.67
N ASP A 22 -15.55 0.15 -3.64
CA ASP A 22 -16.63 0.28 -2.66
C ASP A 22 -16.40 1.44 -1.68
N ASN A 23 -15.15 1.84 -1.47
CA ASN A 23 -14.75 2.90 -0.52
C ASN A 23 -13.86 3.94 -1.21
N PRO A 24 -14.39 4.77 -2.11
CA PRO A 24 -13.59 5.69 -2.95
C PRO A 24 -12.82 6.75 -2.15
N GLN A 25 -13.23 7.04 -0.91
CA GLN A 25 -12.54 7.95 0.00
C GLN A 25 -11.34 7.30 0.71
N ALA A 26 -11.24 5.97 0.70
CA ALA A 26 -10.21 5.25 1.43
C ALA A 26 -8.80 5.52 0.87
N LYS A 27 -7.82 5.58 1.77
CA LYS A 27 -6.41 5.67 1.43
C LYS A 27 -5.75 4.31 1.54
N LEU A 28 -4.87 4.02 0.60
CA LEU A 28 -4.04 2.83 0.65
C LEU A 28 -3.00 2.96 1.75
N LEU A 29 -2.91 1.95 2.62
CA LEU A 29 -1.85 1.83 3.62
C LEU A 29 -0.88 0.73 3.19
N ALA A 30 0.39 1.13 2.98
CA ALA A 30 1.51 0.22 2.73
C ALA A 30 2.53 0.29 3.88
N GLY A 31 3.62 1.06 3.72
CA GLY A 31 4.63 1.26 4.78
C GLY A 31 4.19 2.18 5.91
N GLY A 32 3.14 2.99 5.69
CA GLY A 32 2.57 3.88 6.72
C GLY A 32 3.37 5.15 7.03
N THR A 33 4.51 5.36 6.37
CA THR A 33 5.39 6.54 6.56
C THR A 33 4.70 7.87 6.32
N ASP A 34 3.66 7.90 5.49
CA ASP A 34 2.93 9.12 5.13
C ASP A 34 1.50 9.10 5.69
N VAL A 35 0.78 8.01 5.46
CA VAL A 35 -0.63 7.86 5.85
C VAL A 35 -0.83 7.86 7.36
N LEU A 36 0.03 7.15 8.11
CA LEU A 36 -0.11 7.11 9.57
C LEU A 36 0.24 8.46 10.21
N ILE A 37 1.15 9.24 9.61
CA ILE A 37 1.44 10.61 10.05
C ILE A 37 0.18 11.49 9.91
N GLN A 38 -0.52 11.41 8.79
CA GLN A 38 -1.77 12.16 8.58
C GLN A 38 -2.87 11.77 9.58
N LEU A 39 -3.01 10.47 9.86
CA LEU A 39 -3.93 9.97 10.88
C LEU A 39 -3.56 10.43 12.30
N HIS A 40 -2.27 10.50 12.62
CA HIS A 40 -1.80 11.02 13.90
C HIS A 40 -2.19 12.49 14.09
N HIS A 41 -2.18 13.27 13.01
CA HIS A 41 -2.63 14.66 12.99
C HIS A 41 -4.16 14.82 12.86
N HIS A 42 -4.93 13.73 13.03
CA HIS A 42 -6.40 13.75 12.94
C HIS A 42 -6.91 14.34 11.60
N ASN A 43 -6.20 14.09 10.50
CA ASN A 43 -6.65 14.54 9.18
C ASN A 43 -7.84 13.70 8.70
N ASP A 44 -9.02 14.32 8.62
CA ASP A 44 -10.27 13.65 8.25
C ASP A 44 -10.21 12.93 6.90
N ARG A 45 -9.35 13.36 5.97
CA ARG A 45 -9.20 12.73 4.64
C ARG A 45 -8.51 11.36 4.66
N TYR A 46 -7.91 10.99 5.79
CA TYR A 46 -7.11 9.76 5.93
C TYR A 46 -7.73 8.73 6.88
N ARG A 47 -8.95 8.95 7.35
CA ARG A 47 -9.59 8.12 8.38
C ARG A 47 -10.14 6.79 7.84
N HIS A 48 -10.27 6.63 6.53
CA HIS A 48 -10.71 5.40 5.88
C HIS A 48 -9.53 4.72 5.20
N ILE A 49 -9.25 3.47 5.56
CA ILE A 49 -8.01 2.79 5.13
C ILE A 49 -8.30 1.44 4.47
N VAL A 50 -7.58 1.20 3.37
CA VAL A 50 -7.39 -0.13 2.77
C VAL A 50 -5.91 -0.49 2.88
N ASP A 51 -5.60 -1.46 3.73
CA ASP A 51 -4.26 -1.97 3.94
C ASP A 51 -3.90 -3.01 2.88
N ILE A 52 -2.84 -2.70 2.12
CA ILE A 52 -2.25 -3.52 1.06
C ILE A 52 -0.84 -4.00 1.44
N HIS A 53 -0.39 -3.76 2.67
CA HIS A 53 0.96 -4.05 3.14
C HIS A 53 1.36 -5.49 2.85
N ASN A 54 0.43 -6.46 2.95
CA ASN A 54 0.75 -7.87 2.83
C ASN A 54 0.58 -8.48 1.44
N LEU A 55 0.26 -7.68 0.42
CA LEU A 55 0.13 -8.18 -0.95
C LEU A 55 1.52 -8.43 -1.54
N ALA A 56 1.93 -9.69 -1.62
CA ALA A 56 3.25 -10.10 -2.10
C ALA A 56 3.43 -9.76 -3.58
N GLU A 57 2.35 -9.76 -4.36
CA GLU A 57 2.32 -9.44 -5.78
C GLU A 57 2.70 -7.98 -6.07
N LEU A 58 2.62 -7.09 -5.08
CA LEU A 58 3.05 -5.70 -5.19
C LEU A 58 4.54 -5.50 -4.87
N ARG A 59 5.26 -6.55 -4.48
CA ARG A 59 6.67 -6.49 -4.07
C ARG A 59 7.59 -7.15 -5.07
N GLY A 60 8.87 -6.82 -4.97
CA GLY A 60 9.94 -7.48 -5.69
C GLY A 60 10.47 -6.67 -6.86
N ILE A 61 11.60 -7.13 -7.37
CA ILE A 61 12.33 -6.55 -8.50
C ILE A 61 12.59 -7.71 -9.46
N THR A 62 12.31 -7.50 -10.74
CA THR A 62 12.39 -8.55 -11.77
C THR A 62 12.88 -7.96 -13.07
N LEU A 63 13.90 -8.59 -13.67
CA LEU A 63 14.35 -8.29 -15.03
C LEU A 63 13.48 -9.09 -16.01
N ALA A 64 12.78 -8.40 -16.89
CA ALA A 64 11.96 -9.02 -17.93
C ALA A 64 12.83 -9.50 -19.11
N GLU A 65 12.27 -10.37 -19.94
CA GLU A 65 12.97 -10.96 -21.10
C GLU A 65 13.41 -9.92 -22.13
N ASP A 66 12.70 -8.80 -22.23
CA ASP A 66 13.03 -7.67 -23.10
C ASP A 66 14.12 -6.74 -22.53
N GLY A 67 14.68 -7.09 -21.36
CA GLY A 67 15.70 -6.32 -20.65
C GLY A 67 15.13 -5.18 -19.79
N SER A 68 13.81 -5.02 -19.69
CA SER A 68 13.21 -4.01 -18.81
C SER A 68 13.23 -4.44 -17.33
N LEU A 69 13.41 -3.47 -16.43
CA LEU A 69 13.35 -3.70 -14.99
C LEU A 69 11.94 -3.38 -14.47
N ARG A 70 11.28 -4.36 -13.86
CA ARG A 70 10.01 -4.17 -13.17
C ARG A 70 10.23 -4.14 -11.67
N ILE A 71 9.84 -3.03 -11.04
CA ILE A 71 9.87 -2.83 -9.58
C ILE A 71 8.42 -2.77 -9.09
N GLY A 72 8.07 -3.65 -8.15
CA GLY A 72 6.77 -3.65 -7.49
C GLY A 72 6.54 -2.38 -6.66
N SER A 73 5.32 -1.85 -6.67
CA SER A 73 4.98 -0.58 -5.99
C SER A 73 5.12 -0.62 -4.46
N ALA A 74 5.11 -1.80 -3.86
CA ALA A 74 5.31 -2.03 -2.43
C ALA A 74 6.74 -2.50 -2.09
N THR A 75 7.65 -2.51 -3.06
CA THR A 75 9.09 -2.73 -2.80
C THR A 75 9.61 -1.60 -1.92
N THR A 76 10.21 -1.95 -0.79
CA THR A 76 10.74 -0.95 0.15
C THR A 76 12.06 -0.37 -0.34
N PHE A 77 12.45 0.79 0.18
CA PHE A 77 13.77 1.36 -0.12
C PHE A 77 14.91 0.43 0.27
N THR A 78 14.81 -0.28 1.40
CA THR A 78 15.81 -1.28 1.80
C THR A 78 15.95 -2.37 0.75
N GLN A 79 14.83 -2.96 0.31
CA GLN A 79 14.85 -3.98 -0.74
C GLN A 79 15.48 -3.43 -2.03
N LEU A 80 15.11 -2.21 -2.44
CA LEU A 80 15.66 -1.59 -3.65
C LEU A 80 17.16 -1.31 -3.57
N ILE A 81 17.68 -0.95 -2.39
CA ILE A 81 19.11 -0.67 -2.17
C ILE A 81 19.93 -1.97 -2.09
N GLU A 82 19.33 -3.04 -1.57
CA GLU A 82 20.01 -4.32 -1.32
C GLU A 82 19.85 -5.33 -2.46
N ASP A 83 19.00 -5.08 -3.45
CA ASP A 83 18.78 -5.94 -4.62
C ASP A 83 20.02 -5.92 -5.56
N PRO A 84 20.62 -7.09 -5.86
CA PRO A 84 21.92 -7.20 -6.55
C PRO A 84 21.91 -6.98 -8.06
#